data_AF-A0A6G4WR15-F1
#
_entry.id   AF-A0A6G4WR15-F1
#
_cell.length_a   1.000
_cell.length_b   1.000
_cell.length_c   1.000
_cell.angle_alpha   90.00
_cell.angle_beta   90.00
_cell.angle_gamma   90.00
#
_symmetry.space_group_name_H-M   'P 1'
#
loop_
_entity.id
_entity.type
_entity.pdbx_description
1 polymer ?
#
loop_
_entity_poly.entity_id
_entity_poly.type
_entity_poly.pdbx_seq_one_letter_code
_entity_poly.pdbx_strand_id
1 'polypeptide(L)' 'MELNRQAYLALLGEGEAAFTAGDPSDACPYDPYSADPEQQFGARYWTQGWVSARTAAEARQADDEAAQEPTGQ' A
#
# COMPACT_ATOMS: atom_id res chain seq x y z
N MET A 1 13.35 5.60 21.46
CA MET A 1 13.11 5.09 20.09
C MET A 1 11.65 5.32 19.63
N GLU A 2 10.97 6.38 20.09
CA GLU A 2 9.56 6.62 19.70
C GLU A 2 9.38 7.21 18.29
N LEU A 3 10.39 7.91 17.75
CA LEU A 3 10.31 8.54 16.42
C LEU A 3 10.07 7.56 15.26
N ASN A 4 10.55 6.31 15.36
CA ASN A 4 10.40 5.33 14.27
C ASN A 4 8.96 4.82 14.10
N ARG A 5 8.16 4.77 15.17
CA ARG A 5 6.79 4.25 15.08
C ARG A 5 5.85 5.22 14.36
N GLN A 6 5.98 6.52 14.65
CA GLN A 6 5.16 7.54 13.99
C GLN A 6 5.53 7.68 12.51
N ALA A 7 6.83 7.71 12.19
CA ALA A 7 7.30 7.72 10.81
C ALA A 7 6.82 6.49 10.02
N TYR A 8 6.90 5.30 10.63
CA TYR A 8 6.36 4.07 10.05
C TYR A 8 4.87 4.17 9.72
N LEU A 9 4.04 4.64 10.66
CA LEU A 9 2.59 4.76 10.44
C LEU A 9 2.26 5.81 9.36
N ALA A 10 3.01 6.91 9.31
CA ALA A 10 2.86 7.93 8.29
C ALA A 10 3.14 7.36 6.89
N LEU A 11 4.27 6.67 6.71
CA LEU A 11 4.65 6.05 5.44
C LEU A 11 3.62 5.04 4.93
N LEU A 12 3.07 4.22 5.84
CA LEU A 12 1.98 3.31 5.48
C LEU A 12 0.75 4.07 4.96
N GLY A 13 0.35 5.14 5.66
CA GLY A 13 -0.79 5.96 5.27
C GLY A 13 -0.57 6.68 3.95
N GLU A 14 0.65 7.14 3.68
CA GLU A 14 1.02 7.76 2.40
C GLU A 14 0.90 6.76 1.23
N GLY A 15 1.38 5.53 1.40
CA GLY A 15 1.23 4.48 0.39
C GLY A 15 -0.23 4.08 0.14
N GLU A 16 -1.02 3.95 1.21
CA GLU A 16 -2.47 3.68 1.10
C GLU A 16 -3.22 4.81 0.39
N ALA A 17 -2.88 6.06 0.70
CA ALA A 17 -3.48 7.23 0.06
C ALA A 17 -3.13 7.30 -1.44
N ALA A 18 -1.88 6.99 -1.81
CA ALA A 18 -1.45 6.94 -3.21
C ALA A 18 -2.24 5.88 -4.01
N PHE A 19 -2.40 4.66 -3.46
CA PHE A 19 -3.25 3.66 -4.10
C PHE A 19 -4.69 4.16 -4.27
N THR A 20 -5.25 4.76 -3.22
CA THR A 20 -6.63 5.30 -3.24
C THR A 20 -6.80 6.44 -4.26
N ALA A 21 -5.75 7.22 -4.51
CA ALA A 21 -5.71 8.26 -5.54
C ALA A 21 -5.56 7.68 -6.97
N GLY A 22 -5.24 6.40 -7.10
CA GLY A 22 -4.98 5.73 -8.37
C GLY A 22 -3.53 5.82 -8.84
N ASP A 23 -2.60 6.24 -7.97
CA ASP A 23 -1.18 6.30 -8.31
C ASP A 23 -0.57 4.89 -8.44
N PRO A 24 0.31 4.68 -9.42
CA PRO A 24 1.03 3.42 -9.55
C PRO A 24 2.05 3.24 -8.43
N SER A 25 2.46 2.00 -8.15
CA SER A 25 3.49 1.71 -7.14
C SER A 25 4.85 2.36 -7.45
N ASP A 26 5.14 2.67 -8.72
CA ASP A 26 6.35 3.36 -9.16
C ASP A 26 6.33 4.87 -8.82
N ALA A 27 5.18 5.41 -8.41
CA ALA A 27 5.08 6.78 -7.90
C ALA A 27 5.66 6.94 -6.48
N CYS A 28 6.25 5.88 -5.90
CA CYS A 28 6.95 5.94 -4.63
C CYS A 28 8.03 7.03 -4.68
N PRO A 29 7.98 8.06 -3.80
CA PRO A 29 8.95 9.16 -3.83
C PRO A 29 10.33 8.76 -3.26
N TYR A 30 10.43 7.57 -2.65
CA TYR A 30 11.63 7.09 -2.00
C TYR A 30 12.38 6.10 -2.89
N ASP A 31 13.71 6.19 -2.89
CA ASP A 31 14.57 5.31 -3.66
C ASP A 31 14.98 4.07 -2.84
N PRO A 32 14.51 2.86 -3.20
CA PRO A 32 14.85 1.63 -2.47
C PRO A 32 16.31 1.20 -2.66
N TYR A 33 17.01 1.74 -3.65
CA TYR A 33 18.41 1.42 -3.94
C TYR A 33 19.40 2.47 -3.42
N SER A 34 18.90 3.46 -2.68
CA SER A 34 19.73 4.54 -2.18
C SER A 34 20.70 4.03 -1.11
N ALA A 35 21.88 4.65 -1.02
CA ALA A 35 22.79 4.41 0.10
C ALA A 35 22.25 4.98 1.43
N ASP A 36 21.22 5.83 1.36
CA ASP A 36 20.61 6.44 2.52
C ASP A 36 19.60 5.50 3.21
N PRO A 37 19.74 5.24 4.52
CA PRO A 37 18.86 4.33 5.24
C PRO A 37 17.44 4.88 5.42
N GLU A 38 17.25 6.21 5.43
CA GLU A 38 15.91 6.83 5.53
C GLU A 38 15.14 6.66 4.23
N GLN A 39 15.82 6.76 3.08
CA GLN A 39 15.24 6.45 1.76
C GLN A 39 14.81 4.98 1.67
N GLN A 40 15.65 4.03 2.09
CA GLN A 40 15.28 2.61 2.11
C GLN A 40 14.13 2.32 3.06
N PHE A 41 14.12 2.97 4.24
CA PHE A 41 13.04 2.87 5.22
C PHE A 41 11.72 3.40 4.63
N GLY A 42 11.76 4.60 4.04
CA GLY A 42 10.64 5.22 3.33
C GLY A 42 10.07 4.31 2.25
N ALA A 43 10.92 3.86 1.33
CA ALA A 43 10.53 3.03 0.20
C ALA A 43 9.86 1.72 0.64
N ARG A 44 10.42 1.06 1.67
CA ARG A 44 9.88 -0.19 2.20
C ARG A 44 8.46 0.00 2.74
N TYR A 45 8.24 0.99 3.59
CA TYR A 45 6.97 1.13 4.29
C TYR A 45 5.91 1.87 3.47
N TRP A 46 6.30 2.79 2.61
CA TRP A 46 5.38 3.36 1.61
C TRP A 46 4.85 2.27 0.68
N THR A 47 5.72 1.45 0.12
CA THR A 47 5.31 0.34 -0.77
C THR A 47 4.44 -0.68 -0.04
N GLN A 48 4.75 -0.97 1.23
CA GLN A 48 3.93 -1.87 2.04
C GLN A 48 2.51 -1.32 2.22
N GLY A 49 2.35 -0.04 2.52
CA GLY A 49 1.04 0.62 2.62
C GLY A 49 0.24 0.53 1.32
N TRP A 50 0.88 0.83 0.19
CA TRP A 50 0.26 0.74 -1.14
C TRP A 50 -0.19 -0.70 -1.47
N VAL A 51 0.66 -1.69 -1.24
CA VAL A 51 0.34 -3.11 -1.49
C VAL A 51 -0.78 -3.61 -0.57
N SER A 52 -0.77 -3.20 0.70
CA SER A 52 -1.86 -3.52 1.63
C SER A 52 -3.19 -2.94 1.15
N ALA A 53 -3.22 -1.68 0.71
CA ALA A 53 -4.42 -1.04 0.17
C ALA A 53 -4.91 -1.73 -1.10
N ARG A 54 -4.00 -2.07 -2.03
CA ARG A 54 -4.32 -2.85 -3.22
C ARG A 54 -4.93 -4.19 -2.87
N THR A 55 -4.27 -4.95 -1.99
CA THR A 55 -4.73 -6.29 -1.58
C THR A 55 -6.11 -6.22 -0.93
N ALA A 56 -6.37 -5.20 -0.10
CA ALA A 56 -7.67 -4.98 0.52
C ALA A 56 -8.75 -4.62 -0.52
N ALA A 57 -8.41 -3.85 -1.55
CA ALA A 57 -9.33 -3.56 -2.66
C ALA A 57 -9.61 -4.81 -3.50
N GLU A 58 -8.58 -5.57 -3.87
CA GLU A 58 -8.69 -6.84 -4.60
C GLU A 58 -9.56 -7.84 -3.82
N ALA A 59 -9.38 -7.96 -2.51
CA ALA A 59 -10.18 -8.84 -1.66
C ALA A 59 -11.67 -8.43 -1.61
N ARG A 60 -11.97 -7.12 -1.61
CA ARG A 60 -13.36 -6.62 -1.67
C ARG A 60 -13.99 -6.91 -3.02
N GLN A 61 -13.24 -6.79 -4.12
CA GLN A 61 -13.74 -7.11 -5.44
C GLN A 61 -14.02 -8.62 -5.59
N ALA A 62 -13.18 -9.47 -5.02
CA ALA A 62 -13.40 -10.92 -5.03
C ALA A 62 -14.66 -11.33 -4.23
N ASP A 63 -14.94 -10.67 -3.11
CA ASP A 63 -16.15 -10.93 -2.31
C ASP A 63 -17.42 -10.43 -3.03
N ASP A 64 -17.34 -9.28 -3.70
CA ASP A 64 -18.44 -8.72 -4.50
C ASP A 64 -18.74 -9.59 -5.73
N GLU A 65 -17.70 -10.12 -6.41
CA GLU A 65 -17.85 -11.04 -7.54
C GLU A 65 -18.40 -12.41 -7.11
N ALA A 66 -17.96 -12.95 -5.97
CA ALA A 66 -18.52 -14.19 -5.40
C ALA A 66 -19.98 -14.04 -4.91
N ALA A 67 -20.35 -12.85 -4.43
CA ALA A 67 -21.74 -12.53 -4.07
C ALA A 67 -22.65 -12.37 -5.31
N GLN A 68 -22.07 -12.13 -6.49
CA GLN A 68 -22.75 -12.01 -7.77
C GLN A 68 -22.87 -13.34 -8.55
N GLU A 69 -22.56 -14.48 -7.95
CA GLU A 69 -22.91 -15.81 -8.49
C GLU A 69 -24.27 -16.30 -7.94
N PRO A 70 -25.43 -15.88 -8.50
CA PRO A 70 -26.66 -16.59 -8.25
C PRO A 70 -26.57 -17.94 -8.96
N THR A 71 -26.65 -19.01 -8.17
CA THR A 71 -26.97 -20.38 -8.56
C THR A 71 -27.75 -20.44 -9.88
N GLY A 72 -27.02 -20.70 -10.96
CA GLY A 72 -27.54 -20.97 -12.29
C GLY A 72 -27.52 -22.47 -12.57
N GLN A 73 -28.63 -23.12 -12.18
CA GLN A 73 -29.21 -24.35 -12.72
C GLN A 73 -28.66 -25.73 -12.28
#